data_AF-A0A4Y7PVE3-F1
#
_entry.id   AF-A0A4Y7PVE3-F1
#
_cell.length_a   1.000
_cell.length_b   1.000
_cell.length_c   1.000
_cell.angle_alpha   90.00
_cell.angle_beta   90.00
_cell.angle_gamma   90.00
#
_symmetry.space_group_name_H-M   'P 1'
#
loop_
_entity.id
_entity.type
_entity.pdbx_description
1 polymer ?
#
loop_
_entity_poly.entity_id
_entity_poly.type
_entity_poly.pdbx_seq_one_letter_code
_entity_poly.pdbx_strand_id
1 'polypeptide(L)'
;MHDVNGIMDMRTASTDTDMGRHQTPAARPGKWEEEEARRSIALAINDLFIYSSAYQYKVRWRRIVRTTNSSRARLVNCGFFIQVILSDYIGAIWGLVRDGLSWRLDPLSPMRKISHEPSPRGAGNMASIESNLLYRWHATLSRHDTTPNGRKGSLGSCGPPPTGAPLQRSTTTGRFADADLAAILQNATDKRAGALRARGIPAVLRVVEVMGIEQSRSWGACSLNEFRKFMGLKPCGSFKEWNPDPEIYTAAKALYEDIDNLELHVGMQDEAAKPVVPGSGLCPGFTISRTILADCRGVDEGRSDAAH
;
A
#
# COMPACT_ATOMS: atom_id res chain seq x y z
N MET A 1 -44.28 -56.21 -13.86
CA MET A 1 -44.05 -55.22 -12.79
C MET A 1 -43.60 -53.97 -13.51
N HIS A 2 -44.56 -53.06 -13.70
CA HIS A 2 -44.59 -51.92 -14.63
C HIS A 2 -43.41 -50.94 -14.50
N ASP A 3 -43.09 -50.07 -15.45
CA ASP A 3 -43.17 -50.00 -16.91
C ASP A 3 -42.40 -48.71 -17.32
N VAL A 4 -42.09 -48.60 -18.61
CA VAL A 4 -41.30 -47.62 -19.36
C VAL A 4 -41.35 -46.10 -19.04
N ASN A 5 -40.23 -45.45 -19.44
CA ASN A 5 -39.99 -44.03 -19.68
C ASN A 5 -41.02 -43.29 -20.58
N GLY A 6 -41.19 -41.97 -20.36
CA GLY A 6 -41.71 -40.97 -21.32
C GLY A 6 -41.75 -39.57 -20.66
N ILE A 7 -40.82 -38.65 -20.95
CA ILE A 7 -40.85 -37.56 -21.97
C ILE A 7 -42.01 -36.54 -21.79
N MET A 8 -41.63 -35.26 -21.51
CA MET A 8 -42.20 -33.93 -21.89
C MET A 8 -43.74 -33.73 -21.94
N ASP A 9 -44.36 -32.59 -21.68
CA ASP A 9 -44.04 -31.20 -21.35
C ASP A 9 -45.41 -30.45 -21.25
N MET A 10 -45.41 -29.28 -20.62
CA MET A 10 -46.30 -28.13 -20.85
C MET A 10 -47.80 -28.22 -20.50
N ARG A 11 -48.13 -27.28 -19.59
CA ARG A 11 -49.26 -26.33 -19.65
C ARG A 11 -50.68 -26.85 -19.39
N THR A 12 -51.36 -26.07 -18.54
CA THR A 12 -52.81 -25.78 -18.50
C THR A 12 -53.71 -26.97 -18.15
N ALA A 13 -54.80 -26.87 -17.40
CA ALA A 13 -55.45 -25.88 -16.55
C ALA A 13 -56.70 -26.63 -16.07
N SER A 14 -57.05 -26.55 -14.78
CA SER A 14 -58.38 -26.90 -14.24
C SER A 14 -58.27 -26.90 -12.70
N THR A 15 -59.06 -26.20 -11.89
CA THR A 15 -60.14 -25.23 -12.11
C THR A 15 -60.32 -24.47 -10.79
N ASP A 16 -60.81 -23.24 -10.91
CA ASP A 16 -61.10 -22.23 -9.91
C ASP A 16 -61.68 -22.67 -8.55
N THR A 17 -61.25 -21.98 -7.50
CA THR A 17 -62.16 -21.07 -6.77
C THR A 17 -61.37 -19.96 -6.08
N ASP A 18 -61.72 -18.74 -6.47
CA ASP A 18 -61.13 -17.45 -6.12
C ASP A 18 -61.58 -16.95 -4.74
N MET A 19 -60.86 -15.93 -4.26
CA MET A 19 -61.24 -14.83 -3.35
C MET A 19 -60.58 -14.80 -1.97
N GLY A 20 -59.57 -13.91 -1.85
CA GLY A 20 -59.32 -13.14 -0.62
C GLY A 20 -57.91 -13.19 -0.05
N ARG A 21 -56.98 -12.38 -0.59
CA ARG A 21 -55.77 -11.98 0.14
C ARG A 21 -56.15 -11.05 1.30
N HIS A 22 -56.21 -11.58 2.52
CA HIS A 22 -56.02 -10.77 3.71
C HIS A 22 -54.53 -10.69 4.03
N GLN A 23 -53.96 -9.49 3.91
CA GLN A 23 -52.68 -9.15 4.53
C GLN A 23 -52.83 -9.28 6.05
N THR A 24 -52.09 -10.21 6.65
CA THR A 24 -51.92 -10.25 8.11
C THR A 24 -50.89 -9.19 8.54
N PRO A 25 -51.13 -8.42 9.62
CA PRO A 25 -50.19 -7.42 10.09
C PRO A 25 -48.94 -8.10 10.66
N ALA A 26 -47.76 -7.49 10.45
CA ALA A 26 -46.53 -7.88 11.12
C ALA A 26 -46.73 -7.88 12.64
N ALA A 27 -46.73 -9.07 13.25
CA ALA A 27 -46.78 -9.23 14.70
C ALA A 27 -45.50 -8.62 15.30
N ARG A 28 -45.65 -7.72 16.28
CA ARG A 28 -44.52 -7.26 17.11
C ARG A 28 -43.84 -8.48 17.74
N PRO A 29 -42.50 -8.51 17.83
CA PRO A 29 -41.79 -9.62 18.47
C PRO A 29 -42.39 -9.86 19.86
N GLY A 30 -42.85 -11.09 20.06
CA GLY A 30 -43.62 -11.46 21.24
C GLY A 30 -42.72 -11.45 22.47
N LYS A 31 -43.32 -11.18 23.64
CA LYS A 31 -42.65 -11.26 24.96
C LYS A 31 -41.85 -12.56 25.17
N TRP A 32 -42.21 -13.63 24.46
CA TRP A 32 -41.52 -14.92 24.45
C TRP A 32 -40.10 -14.88 23.89
N GLU A 33 -39.83 -14.24 22.74
CA GLU A 33 -38.49 -14.18 22.15
C GLU A 33 -37.54 -13.29 22.98
N GLU A 34 -38.07 -12.23 23.58
CA GLU A 34 -37.31 -11.36 24.48
C GLU A 34 -37.00 -12.08 25.82
N GLU A 35 -37.91 -12.93 26.30
CA GLU A 35 -37.72 -13.74 27.50
C GLU A 35 -36.75 -14.92 27.25
N GLU A 36 -36.70 -15.46 26.04
CA GLU A 36 -35.77 -16.51 25.62
C GLU A 36 -34.35 -15.96 25.36
N ALA A 37 -34.24 -14.72 24.84
CA ALA A 37 -32.98 -13.97 24.80
C ALA A 37 -32.48 -13.59 26.20
N ARG A 38 -33.38 -13.20 27.12
CA ARG A 38 -33.03 -12.93 28.53
C ARG A 38 -32.66 -14.21 29.28
N ARG A 39 -33.30 -15.35 29.01
CA ARG A 39 -32.91 -16.67 29.52
C ARG A 39 -31.56 -17.11 28.97
N SER A 40 -31.26 -16.88 27.69
CA SER A 40 -29.95 -17.17 27.09
C SER A 40 -28.82 -16.31 27.66
N ILE A 41 -29.07 -15.03 27.94
CA ILE A 41 -28.11 -14.16 28.62
C ILE A 41 -27.95 -14.54 30.10
N ALA A 42 -29.05 -14.84 30.81
CA ALA A 42 -29.00 -15.26 32.21
C ALA A 42 -28.31 -16.63 32.38
N LEU A 43 -28.51 -17.57 31.45
CA LEU A 43 -27.80 -18.84 31.38
C LEU A 43 -26.33 -18.63 31.02
N ALA A 44 -26.00 -17.75 30.07
CA ALA A 44 -24.61 -17.40 29.77
C ALA A 44 -23.91 -16.75 30.98
N ILE A 45 -24.61 -15.89 31.73
CA ILE A 45 -24.11 -15.25 32.96
C ILE A 45 -23.97 -16.28 34.10
N ASN A 46 -24.91 -17.22 34.26
CA ASN A 46 -24.81 -18.28 35.26
C ASN A 46 -23.77 -19.35 34.90
N ASP A 47 -23.59 -19.70 33.63
CA ASP A 47 -22.49 -20.56 33.17
C ASP A 47 -21.12 -19.87 33.37
N LEU A 48 -21.08 -18.54 33.27
CA LEU A 48 -19.94 -17.70 33.63
C LEU A 48 -19.66 -17.67 35.15
N PHE A 49 -20.67 -17.90 36.00
CA PHE A 49 -20.57 -17.75 37.45
C PHE A 49 -20.41 -19.09 38.21
N ILE A 50 -20.95 -20.20 37.69
CA ILE A 50 -21.11 -21.44 38.47
C ILE A 50 -20.05 -22.52 38.12
N TYR A 51 -19.54 -22.61 36.88
CA TYR A 51 -18.75 -23.79 36.45
C TYR A 51 -17.31 -23.54 35.93
N SER A 52 -16.85 -22.30 35.79
CA SER A 52 -15.44 -22.04 35.44
C SER A 52 -14.66 -21.66 36.70
N SER A 53 -13.61 -22.40 37.04
CA SER A 53 -12.74 -22.01 38.15
C SER A 53 -12.20 -20.59 37.89
N ALA A 54 -12.07 -19.78 38.94
CA ALA A 54 -11.60 -18.39 38.84
C ALA A 54 -10.28 -18.24 38.02
N TYR A 55 -9.49 -19.32 37.95
CA TYR A 55 -8.30 -19.41 37.11
C TYR A 55 -8.61 -19.38 35.60
N GLN A 56 -9.58 -20.17 35.12
CA GLN A 56 -9.94 -20.19 33.70
C GLN A 56 -10.54 -18.86 33.25
N TYR A 57 -11.37 -18.23 34.10
CA TYR A 57 -11.87 -16.87 33.86
C TYR A 57 -10.72 -15.86 33.78
N LYS A 58 -9.78 -15.88 34.73
CA LYS A 58 -8.62 -14.97 34.74
C LYS A 58 -7.72 -15.15 33.52
N VAL A 59 -7.52 -16.39 33.06
CA VAL A 59 -6.75 -16.69 31.83
C VAL A 59 -7.49 -16.21 30.58
N ARG A 60 -8.81 -16.48 30.47
CA ARG A 60 -9.64 -16.05 29.35
C ARG A 60 -9.77 -14.53 29.28
N TRP A 61 -9.97 -13.85 30.40
CA TRP A 61 -9.98 -12.39 30.49
C TRP A 61 -8.63 -11.78 30.17
N ARG A 62 -7.53 -12.33 30.69
CA ARG A 62 -6.19 -11.89 30.28
C ARG A 62 -5.97 -12.07 28.78
N ARG A 63 -6.51 -13.14 28.18
CA ARG A 63 -6.43 -13.37 26.73
C ARG A 63 -7.24 -12.32 25.96
N ILE A 64 -8.51 -12.09 26.33
CA ILE A 64 -9.37 -11.08 25.70
C ILE A 64 -8.78 -9.68 25.83
N VAL A 65 -8.36 -9.28 27.04
CA VAL A 65 -7.75 -7.96 27.27
C VAL A 65 -6.44 -7.82 26.50
N ARG A 66 -5.60 -8.86 26.44
CA ARG A 66 -4.37 -8.84 25.61
C ARG A 66 -4.70 -8.71 24.13
N THR A 67 -5.66 -9.46 23.60
CA THR A 67 -6.04 -9.38 22.18
C THR A 67 -6.65 -8.03 21.85
N THR A 68 -7.52 -7.50 22.70
CA THR A 68 -8.14 -6.17 22.49
C THR A 68 -7.10 -5.06 22.59
N ASN A 69 -6.20 -5.11 23.58
CA ASN A 69 -5.09 -4.17 23.68
C ASN A 69 -4.15 -4.27 22.49
N SER A 70 -3.85 -5.49 22.01
CA SER A 70 -3.02 -5.70 20.82
C SER A 70 -3.68 -5.14 19.55
N SER A 71 -4.98 -5.39 19.35
CA SER A 71 -5.72 -4.86 18.20
C SER A 71 -5.81 -3.34 18.25
N ARG A 72 -6.07 -2.77 19.43
CA ARG A 72 -6.13 -1.32 19.61
C ARG A 72 -4.76 -0.67 19.41
N ALA A 73 -3.70 -1.25 19.97
CA ALA A 73 -2.33 -0.78 19.77
C ALA A 73 -1.92 -0.86 18.29
N ARG A 74 -2.30 -1.94 17.58
CA ARG A 74 -2.06 -2.08 16.14
C ARG A 74 -2.74 -0.96 15.36
N LEU A 75 -4.03 -0.69 15.62
CA LEU A 75 -4.76 0.38 14.93
C LEU A 75 -4.15 1.76 15.18
N VAL A 76 -3.79 2.07 16.44
CA VAL A 76 -3.12 3.34 16.79
C VAL A 76 -1.77 3.46 16.09
N ASN A 77 -0.94 2.42 16.12
CA ASN A 77 0.37 2.44 15.48
C ASN A 77 0.26 2.55 13.96
N CYS A 78 -0.70 1.84 13.33
CA CYS A 78 -0.94 1.96 11.90
C CYS A 78 -1.40 3.37 11.52
N GLY A 79 -2.32 3.97 12.28
CA GLY A 79 -2.77 5.35 12.05
C GLY A 79 -1.64 6.36 12.20
N PHE A 80 -0.82 6.21 13.25
CA PHE A 80 0.36 7.04 13.45
C PHE A 80 1.39 6.87 12.33
N PHE A 81 1.63 5.64 11.86
CA PHE A 81 2.54 5.38 10.75
C PHE A 81 2.06 6.02 9.45
N ILE A 82 0.75 5.92 9.14
CA ILE A 82 0.15 6.61 7.99
C ILE A 82 0.37 8.12 8.11
N GLN A 83 0.16 8.71 9.30
CA GLN A 83 0.38 10.13 9.53
C GLN A 83 1.83 10.54 9.27
N VAL A 84 2.82 9.76 9.73
CA VAL A 84 4.25 10.00 9.45
C VAL A 84 4.55 9.95 7.95
N ILE A 85 3.98 8.96 7.23
CA ILE A 85 4.19 8.82 5.79
C ILE A 85 3.59 10.01 5.03
N LEU A 86 2.30 10.29 5.27
CA LEU A 86 1.57 11.33 4.54
C LEU A 86 2.05 12.73 4.87
N SER A 87 2.51 12.94 6.10
CA SER A 87 2.90 14.26 6.56
C SER A 87 4.37 14.58 6.28
N ASP A 88 5.27 13.70 6.72
CA ASP A 88 6.70 14.00 6.74
C ASP A 88 7.43 13.34 5.56
N TYR A 89 7.14 12.07 5.26
CA TYR A 89 7.83 11.35 4.20
C TYR A 89 7.48 11.87 2.80
N ILE A 90 6.20 12.03 2.47
CA ILE A 90 5.77 12.64 1.19
C ILE A 90 6.25 14.10 1.10
N GLY A 91 6.14 14.84 2.21
CA GLY A 91 6.66 16.20 2.32
C GLY A 91 8.14 16.26 1.96
N ALA A 92 8.95 15.31 2.43
CA ALA A 92 10.37 15.23 2.11
C ALA A 92 10.64 14.88 0.64
N ILE A 93 9.86 13.97 0.04
CA ILE A 93 10.00 13.61 -1.39
C ILE A 93 9.74 14.82 -2.29
N TRP A 94 8.76 15.66 -1.95
CA TRP A 94 8.44 16.87 -2.73
C TRP A 94 9.18 18.12 -2.27
N GLY A 95 9.85 18.05 -1.12
CA GLY A 95 10.66 19.14 -0.60
C GLY A 95 9.89 20.20 0.21
N LEU A 96 8.60 19.95 0.46
CA LEU A 96 7.70 20.82 1.23
C LEU A 96 8.07 20.96 2.72
N VAL A 97 9.09 20.25 3.19
CA VAL A 97 9.58 20.32 4.58
C VAL A 97 10.20 21.68 4.90
N ARG A 98 10.72 22.40 3.89
CA ARG A 98 11.44 23.68 4.07
C ARG A 98 10.58 24.92 3.86
N ASP A 99 9.47 24.80 3.17
CA ASP A 99 8.68 25.95 2.70
C ASP A 99 7.79 26.57 3.80
N GLY A 100 7.87 26.06 5.04
CA GLY A 100 7.02 26.52 6.16
C GLY A 100 5.53 26.26 5.95
N LEU A 101 5.15 25.62 4.84
CA LEU A 101 3.78 25.22 4.54
C LEU A 101 3.38 24.04 5.43
N SER A 102 2.36 24.25 6.26
CA SER A 102 1.75 23.23 7.11
C SER A 102 0.84 22.27 6.33
N TRP A 103 0.75 22.40 5.00
CA TRP A 103 -0.08 21.51 4.20
C TRP A 103 0.48 20.08 4.32
N ARG A 104 -0.39 19.18 4.77
CA ARG A 104 -0.17 17.75 4.90
C ARG A 104 -1.37 17.06 4.28
N LEU A 105 -1.15 15.93 3.60
CA LEU A 105 -2.28 15.11 3.17
C LEU A 105 -2.93 14.56 4.45
N ASP A 106 -4.11 15.08 4.78
CA ASP A 106 -4.86 14.63 5.94
C ASP A 106 -5.76 13.47 5.51
N PRO A 107 -5.45 12.22 5.90
CA PRO A 107 -6.23 11.06 5.52
C PRO A 107 -7.64 11.10 6.11
N LEU A 108 -7.88 11.92 7.15
CA LEU A 108 -9.18 12.11 7.80
C LEU A 108 -10.04 13.17 7.13
N SER A 109 -9.45 14.00 6.27
CA SER A 109 -10.17 15.05 5.57
C SER A 109 -11.18 14.44 4.58
N PRO A 110 -12.36 15.07 4.41
CA PRO A 110 -13.36 14.59 3.45
C PRO A 110 -12.83 14.75 2.02
N MET A 111 -12.64 13.62 1.33
CA MET A 111 -12.26 13.59 -0.08
C MET A 111 -13.49 13.57 -0.97
N ARG A 112 -13.36 14.20 -2.14
CA ARG A 112 -14.42 14.23 -3.16
C ARG A 112 -13.89 13.70 -4.48
N LYS A 113 -14.75 12.99 -5.19
CA LYS A 113 -14.53 12.61 -6.59
C LYS A 113 -14.43 13.87 -7.46
N ILE A 114 -13.96 13.72 -8.69
CA ILE A 114 -14.01 14.80 -9.70
C ILE A 114 -15.45 15.31 -9.90
N SER A 115 -16.46 14.44 -9.73
CA SER A 115 -17.88 14.80 -9.74
C SER A 115 -18.37 15.56 -8.49
N HIS A 116 -17.47 15.92 -7.57
CA HIS A 116 -17.76 16.53 -6.25
C HIS A 116 -18.55 15.65 -5.26
N GLU A 117 -18.91 14.42 -5.64
CA GLU A 117 -19.48 13.43 -4.73
C GLU A 117 -18.48 13.03 -3.63
N PRO A 118 -18.94 12.69 -2.42
CA PRO A 118 -18.08 12.09 -1.40
C PRO A 118 -17.40 10.83 -1.93
N SER A 119 -16.08 10.74 -1.75
CA SER A 119 -15.33 9.53 -2.07
C SER A 119 -15.53 8.50 -0.95
N PRO A 120 -15.76 7.21 -1.26
CA PRO A 120 -15.78 6.16 -0.24
C PRO A 120 -14.43 6.13 0.50
N ARG A 121 -14.46 5.71 1.77
CA ARG A 121 -13.25 5.58 2.61
C ARG A 121 -13.15 4.17 3.15
N GLY A 122 -11.98 3.57 3.06
CA GLY A 122 -11.74 2.23 3.58
C GLY A 122 -12.48 1.12 2.84
N ALA A 123 -12.80 1.31 1.56
CA ALA A 123 -13.43 0.27 0.73
C ALA A 123 -12.44 -0.82 0.23
N GLY A 124 -11.16 -0.74 0.65
CA GLY A 124 -10.09 -1.69 0.34
C GLY A 124 -9.22 -1.25 -0.84
N ASN A 125 -7.89 -1.31 -0.71
CA ASN A 125 -6.96 -0.95 -1.78
C ASN A 125 -6.19 -2.19 -2.27
N MET A 126 -5.88 -2.24 -3.56
CA MET A 126 -5.02 -3.26 -4.17
C MET A 126 -3.79 -2.57 -4.75
N ALA A 127 -2.59 -3.06 -4.41
CA ALA A 127 -1.37 -2.56 -5.02
C ALA A 127 -1.27 -3.07 -6.47
N SER A 128 -1.14 -2.14 -7.43
CA SER A 128 -1.02 -2.51 -8.84
C SER A 128 0.41 -2.95 -9.20
N ILE A 129 0.56 -3.57 -10.37
CA ILE A 129 1.87 -3.93 -10.92
C ILE A 129 2.69 -2.65 -11.18
N GLU A 130 2.03 -1.61 -11.69
CA GLU A 130 2.63 -0.32 -11.99
C GLU A 130 3.15 0.38 -10.72
N SER A 131 2.40 0.33 -9.62
CA SER A 131 2.87 0.81 -8.31
C SER A 131 4.10 0.01 -7.83
N ASN A 132 4.16 -1.30 -8.07
CA ASN A 132 5.36 -2.09 -7.73
C ASN A 132 6.58 -1.62 -8.54
N LEU A 133 6.44 -1.47 -9.86
CA LEU A 133 7.51 -1.02 -10.75
C LEU A 133 7.97 0.40 -10.41
N LEU A 134 7.02 1.29 -10.09
CA LEU A 134 7.25 2.68 -9.68
C LEU A 134 8.21 2.79 -8.50
N TYR A 135 7.98 2.02 -7.42
CA TYR A 135 8.71 2.17 -6.15
C TYR A 135 10.09 1.48 -6.12
N ARG A 136 10.61 1.02 -7.27
CA ARG A 136 11.96 0.42 -7.39
C ARG A 136 13.08 1.47 -7.43
N TRP A 137 13.18 2.29 -6.39
CA TRP A 137 14.08 3.45 -6.32
C TRP A 137 15.51 3.11 -5.92
N HIS A 138 16.11 2.11 -6.56
CA HIS A 138 17.48 1.66 -6.28
C HIS A 138 18.55 2.76 -6.48
N ALA A 139 18.27 3.75 -7.33
CA ALA A 139 19.16 4.90 -7.55
C ALA A 139 19.30 5.81 -6.32
N THR A 140 18.40 5.68 -5.33
CA THR A 140 18.43 6.49 -4.10
C THR A 140 19.42 5.98 -3.06
N LEU A 141 20.06 4.82 -3.28
CA LEU A 141 21.12 4.35 -2.40
C LEU A 141 22.26 5.37 -2.31
N SER A 142 22.74 5.57 -1.08
CA SER A 142 23.84 6.50 -0.84
C SER A 142 25.13 5.98 -1.47
N ARG A 143 26.04 6.88 -1.85
CA ARG A 143 27.37 6.47 -2.35
C ARG A 143 28.09 5.55 -1.37
N HIS A 144 27.93 5.80 -0.06
CA HIS A 144 28.53 4.99 0.99
C HIS A 144 28.04 3.54 0.93
N ASP A 145 26.74 3.33 0.83
CA ASP A 145 26.11 1.99 0.91
C ASP A 145 26.35 1.15 -0.36
N THR A 146 26.73 1.82 -1.46
CA THR A 146 27.08 1.14 -2.71
C THR A 146 28.50 0.55 -2.69
N THR A 147 29.35 0.96 -1.75
CA THR A 147 30.73 0.44 -1.60
C THR A 147 30.78 -0.89 -0.84
N PRO A 148 31.82 -1.72 -1.04
CA PRO A 148 32.03 -2.93 -0.24
C PRO A 148 32.12 -2.66 1.27
N ASN A 149 32.63 -1.50 1.68
CA ASN A 149 32.71 -1.11 3.09
C ASN A 149 31.36 -0.72 3.67
N GLY A 150 30.49 -0.07 2.89
CA GLY A 150 29.09 0.16 3.26
C GLY A 150 28.29 -1.14 3.41
N ARG A 151 28.67 -2.21 2.69
CA ARG A 151 28.04 -3.54 2.75
C ARG A 151 28.51 -4.44 3.89
N LYS A 152 29.57 -4.09 4.62
CA LYS A 152 29.95 -4.84 5.83
C LYS A 152 28.90 -4.69 6.94
N GLY A 153 28.13 -3.60 6.90
CA GLY A 153 26.77 -3.61 7.41
C GLY A 153 25.86 -4.18 6.32
N SER A 154 25.03 -5.20 6.63
CA SER A 154 24.11 -5.83 5.66
C SER A 154 23.45 -4.78 4.75
N LEU A 155 23.21 -5.06 3.47
CA LEU A 155 22.50 -4.16 2.54
C LEU A 155 21.24 -3.56 3.20
N GLY A 156 21.33 -2.34 3.75
CA GLY A 156 20.26 -1.71 4.57
C GLY A 156 20.52 -1.52 6.07
N SER A 157 21.65 -1.94 6.63
CA SER A 157 22.04 -1.53 7.98
C SER A 157 22.77 -0.20 7.86
N CYS A 158 22.06 0.86 8.25
CA CYS A 158 22.67 1.96 9.00
C CYS A 158 23.81 1.36 9.84
N GLY A 159 25.04 1.81 9.57
CA GLY A 159 26.28 1.09 9.90
C GLY A 159 26.29 0.47 11.30
N PRO A 160 27.12 -0.56 11.53
CA PRO A 160 27.08 -1.29 12.78
C PRO A 160 27.16 -0.32 13.97
N PRO A 161 26.58 -0.67 15.13
CA PRO A 161 26.82 0.08 16.36
C PRO A 161 28.33 0.30 16.53
N PRO A 162 28.77 1.28 17.35
CA PRO A 162 30.19 1.66 17.48
C PRO A 162 31.18 0.48 17.64
N THR A 163 30.67 -0.68 18.07
CA THR A 163 31.35 -1.95 18.31
C THR A 163 31.44 -2.92 17.12
N GLY A 164 30.80 -2.68 15.97
CA GLY A 164 30.87 -3.58 14.81
C GLY A 164 30.02 -4.86 14.91
N ALA A 165 29.36 -5.09 16.06
CA ALA A 165 28.63 -6.32 16.38
C ALA A 165 27.12 -6.20 16.10
N PRO A 166 26.41 -7.32 15.86
CA PRO A 166 24.94 -7.32 15.82
C PRO A 166 24.35 -6.75 17.12
N LEU A 167 23.24 -6.01 17.02
CA LEU A 167 22.54 -5.49 18.20
C LEU A 167 22.20 -6.63 19.17
N GLN A 168 22.69 -6.51 20.41
CA GLN A 168 22.37 -7.48 21.45
C GLN A 168 21.35 -6.89 22.43
N ARG A 169 20.36 -7.72 22.78
CA ARG A 169 19.42 -7.38 23.85
C ARG A 169 20.09 -7.66 25.18
N SER A 170 19.91 -6.77 26.14
CA SER A 170 20.27 -7.03 27.54
C SER A 170 19.59 -8.30 28.02
N THR A 171 20.34 -9.23 28.58
CA THR A 171 19.82 -10.48 29.17
C THR A 171 18.91 -10.21 30.37
N THR A 172 19.07 -9.07 31.04
CA THR A 172 18.31 -8.71 32.23
C THR A 172 17.04 -7.93 31.91
N THR A 173 17.09 -6.99 30.94
CA THR A 173 15.93 -6.12 30.62
C THR A 173 15.23 -6.49 29.30
N GLY A 174 15.87 -7.28 28.44
CA GLY A 174 15.39 -7.59 27.09
C GLY A 174 15.42 -6.42 26.10
N ARG A 175 15.93 -5.25 26.52
CA ARG A 175 16.01 -4.03 25.70
C ARG A 175 17.34 -3.94 24.96
N PHE A 176 17.35 -3.23 23.84
CA PHE A 176 18.59 -2.76 23.22
C PHE A 176 19.13 -1.57 24.00
N ALA A 177 20.44 -1.32 23.90
CA ALA A 177 21.03 -0.12 24.48
C ALA A 177 20.58 1.13 23.70
N ASP A 178 20.13 2.16 24.42
CA ASP A 178 19.61 3.39 23.80
C ASP A 178 20.69 4.09 22.95
N ALA A 179 21.95 4.03 23.38
CA ALA A 179 23.09 4.58 22.64
C ALA A 179 23.28 3.92 21.28
N ASP A 180 23.10 2.60 21.19
CA ASP A 180 23.23 1.87 19.93
C ASP A 180 22.08 2.22 18.97
N LEU A 181 20.86 2.34 19.49
CA LEU A 181 19.70 2.77 18.69
C LEU A 181 19.86 4.21 18.17
N ALA A 182 20.31 5.13 19.02
CA ALA A 182 20.56 6.51 18.65
C ALA A 182 21.67 6.61 17.57
N ALA A 183 22.75 5.85 17.73
CA ALA A 183 23.83 5.81 16.74
C ALA A 183 23.34 5.30 15.38
N ILE A 184 22.48 4.28 15.36
CA ILE A 184 21.89 3.76 14.12
C ILE A 184 21.03 4.82 13.43
N LEU A 185 20.17 5.53 14.15
CA LEU A 185 19.32 6.59 13.59
C LEU A 185 20.16 7.76 13.06
N GLN A 186 21.20 8.17 13.81
CA GLN A 186 22.11 9.22 13.38
C GLN A 186 22.89 8.81 12.12
N ASN A 187 23.42 7.58 12.10
CA ASN A 187 24.16 7.06 10.95
C ASN A 187 23.27 6.89 9.71
N ALA A 188 21.99 6.52 9.90
CA ALA A 188 21.01 6.39 8.82
C ALA A 188 20.71 7.74 8.15
N THR A 189 20.77 8.84 8.91
CA THR A 189 20.42 10.19 8.44
C THR A 189 21.62 11.04 8.03
N ASP A 190 22.84 10.64 8.43
CA ASP A 190 24.09 11.33 8.09
C ASP A 190 24.47 11.20 6.60
N LYS A 191 24.06 10.10 5.94
CA LYS A 191 24.43 9.84 4.55
C LYS A 191 23.36 10.35 3.59
N ARG A 192 23.78 11.18 2.63
CA ARG A 192 22.90 11.68 1.57
C ARG A 192 22.49 10.56 0.62
N ALA A 193 21.19 10.42 0.39
CA ALA A 193 20.63 9.56 -0.64
C ALA A 193 21.10 9.97 -2.05
N GLY A 194 21.12 9.00 -2.96
CA GLY A 194 21.32 9.25 -4.39
C GLY A 194 20.12 9.96 -5.02
N ALA A 195 20.37 10.70 -6.11
CA ALA A 195 19.30 11.33 -6.89
C ALA A 195 18.69 10.34 -7.87
N LEU A 196 17.38 10.42 -8.10
CA LEU A 196 16.71 9.72 -9.19
C LEU A 196 17.14 10.33 -10.53
N ARG A 197 17.76 9.53 -11.39
CA ARG A 197 18.22 9.93 -12.71
C ARG A 197 18.64 8.71 -13.53
N ALA A 198 18.69 8.90 -14.84
CA ALA A 198 19.35 7.96 -15.74
C ALA A 198 20.81 7.70 -15.33
N ARG A 199 21.24 6.45 -15.46
CA ARG A 199 22.56 5.96 -14.98
C ARG A 199 22.81 6.25 -13.49
N GLY A 200 21.74 6.29 -12.68
CA GLY A 200 21.81 6.47 -11.23
C GLY A 200 21.95 5.16 -10.46
N ILE A 201 21.61 4.03 -11.08
CA ILE A 201 21.63 2.71 -10.44
C ILE A 201 23.07 2.28 -10.16
N PRO A 202 23.40 1.90 -8.90
CA PRO A 202 24.74 1.48 -8.56
C PRO A 202 25.08 0.12 -9.18
N ALA A 203 26.33 -0.07 -9.58
CA ALA A 203 26.78 -1.28 -10.29
C ALA A 203 26.46 -2.60 -9.55
N VAL A 204 26.40 -2.58 -8.22
CA VAL A 204 26.00 -3.74 -7.41
C VAL A 204 24.56 -4.18 -7.62
N LEU A 205 23.66 -3.24 -7.88
CA LEU A 205 22.26 -3.54 -8.12
C LEU A 205 21.96 -3.79 -9.60
N ARG A 206 22.99 -3.87 -10.46
CA ARG A 206 22.80 -4.16 -11.89
C ARG A 206 21.96 -5.42 -12.12
N VAL A 207 22.23 -6.50 -11.38
CA VAL A 207 21.48 -7.76 -11.52
C VAL A 207 20.02 -7.58 -11.10
N VAL A 208 19.77 -6.83 -10.01
CA VAL A 208 18.41 -6.51 -9.55
C VAL A 208 17.66 -5.69 -10.58
N GLU A 209 18.34 -4.74 -11.23
CA GLU A 209 17.73 -3.88 -12.24
C GLU A 209 17.35 -4.67 -13.51
N VAL A 210 18.23 -5.55 -13.97
CA VAL A 210 17.95 -6.44 -15.12
C VAL A 210 16.75 -7.35 -14.81
N MET A 211 16.74 -7.98 -13.63
CA MET A 211 15.59 -8.78 -13.19
C MET A 211 14.32 -7.92 -13.10
N GLY A 212 14.45 -6.65 -12.73
CA GLY A 212 13.33 -5.72 -12.65
C GLY A 212 12.67 -5.49 -14.01
N ILE A 213 13.48 -5.31 -15.06
CA ILE A 213 13.05 -5.15 -16.44
C ILE A 213 12.41 -6.45 -16.95
N GLU A 214 13.07 -7.60 -16.75
CA GLU A 214 12.53 -8.91 -17.16
C GLU A 214 11.19 -9.22 -16.48
N GLN A 215 11.08 -8.91 -15.19
CA GLN A 215 9.84 -9.09 -14.45
C GLN A 215 8.72 -8.21 -15.02
N SER A 216 9.01 -6.94 -15.34
CA SER A 216 8.06 -6.01 -15.96
C SER A 216 7.51 -6.58 -17.28
N ARG A 217 8.38 -7.16 -18.11
CA ARG A 217 7.99 -7.82 -19.37
C ARG A 217 7.11 -9.04 -19.13
N SER A 218 7.51 -9.90 -18.18
CA SER A 218 6.75 -11.13 -17.87
C SER A 218 5.35 -10.88 -17.33
N TRP A 219 5.15 -9.74 -16.65
CA TRP A 219 3.84 -9.31 -16.16
C TRP A 219 3.00 -8.63 -17.24
N GLY A 220 3.53 -8.40 -18.44
CA GLY A 220 2.83 -7.71 -19.52
C GLY A 220 2.57 -6.24 -19.22
N ALA A 221 3.50 -5.57 -18.52
CA ALA A 221 3.38 -4.13 -18.28
C ALA A 221 3.31 -3.36 -19.61
N CYS A 222 2.52 -2.29 -19.63
CA CYS A 222 2.32 -1.45 -20.81
C CYS A 222 3.56 -0.63 -21.17
N SER A 223 3.50 0.12 -22.27
CA SER A 223 4.54 1.10 -22.60
C SER A 223 4.40 2.37 -21.75
N LEU A 224 5.48 3.16 -21.69
CA LEU A 224 5.47 4.43 -20.97
C LEU A 224 4.36 5.36 -21.48
N ASN A 225 4.17 5.44 -22.79
CA ASN A 225 3.19 6.35 -23.38
C ASN A 225 1.75 5.90 -23.15
N GLU A 226 1.48 4.59 -23.15
CA GLU A 226 0.18 4.05 -22.75
C GLU A 226 -0.14 4.40 -21.29
N PHE A 227 0.82 4.20 -20.40
CA PHE A 227 0.68 4.54 -18.98
C PHE A 227 0.47 6.04 -18.76
N ARG A 228 1.21 6.89 -19.50
CA ARG A 228 1.02 8.34 -19.44
C ARG A 228 -0.39 8.74 -19.86
N LYS A 229 -0.93 8.17 -20.94
CA LYS A 229 -2.33 8.41 -21.37
C LYS A 229 -3.31 8.03 -20.26
N PHE A 230 -3.14 6.85 -19.67
CA PHE A 230 -3.97 6.36 -18.57
C PHE A 230 -3.96 7.33 -17.37
N MET A 231 -2.79 7.87 -17.02
CA MET A 231 -2.62 8.83 -15.91
C MET A 231 -3.05 10.27 -16.24
N GLY A 232 -3.59 10.51 -17.45
CA GLY A 232 -3.97 11.84 -17.92
C GLY A 232 -2.78 12.76 -18.23
N LEU A 233 -1.62 12.19 -18.53
CA LEU A 233 -0.39 12.87 -18.90
C LEU A 233 -0.23 12.94 -20.42
N LYS A 234 0.43 14.00 -20.92
CA LYS A 234 0.80 14.10 -22.33
C LYS A 234 1.83 13.00 -22.67
N PRO A 235 1.58 12.14 -23.67
CA PRO A 235 2.60 11.20 -24.18
C PRO A 235 3.86 11.95 -24.63
N CYS A 236 5.01 11.32 -24.45
CA CYS A 236 6.28 11.83 -24.97
C CYS A 236 6.27 11.73 -26.50
N GLY A 237 6.49 12.84 -27.20
CA GLY A 237 6.54 12.85 -28.67
C GLY A 237 7.91 12.47 -29.24
N SER A 238 8.95 12.44 -28.40
CA SER A 238 10.29 11.99 -28.81
C SER A 238 11.14 11.56 -27.61
N PHE A 239 12.19 10.76 -27.85
CA PHE A 239 13.15 10.39 -26.80
C PHE A 239 13.85 11.61 -26.17
N LYS A 240 14.07 12.69 -26.94
CA LYS A 240 14.66 13.94 -26.43
C LYS A 240 13.73 14.69 -25.48
N GLU A 241 12.41 14.60 -25.68
CA GLU A 241 11.42 15.15 -24.74
C GLU A 241 11.37 14.34 -23.45
N TRP A 242 11.52 13.01 -23.54
CA TRP A 242 11.57 12.11 -22.39
C TRP A 242 12.82 12.30 -21.53
N ASN A 243 14.00 12.37 -22.17
CA ASN A 243 15.26 12.65 -21.50
C ASN A 243 16.12 13.57 -22.39
N PRO A 244 16.54 14.77 -21.92
CA PRO A 244 17.30 15.71 -22.74
C PRO A 244 18.78 15.33 -22.92
N ASP A 245 19.30 14.35 -22.17
CA ASP A 245 20.70 13.92 -22.28
C ASP A 245 20.95 13.12 -23.57
N PRO A 246 21.83 13.60 -24.48
CA PRO A 246 22.13 12.94 -25.75
C PRO A 246 22.67 11.53 -25.60
N GLU A 247 23.39 11.22 -24.53
CA GLU A 247 23.92 9.88 -24.33
C GLU A 247 22.82 8.88 -23.94
N ILE A 248 21.74 9.37 -23.30
CA ILE A 248 20.61 8.55 -22.86
C ILE A 248 19.59 8.40 -23.98
N TYR A 249 19.12 9.52 -24.55
CA TYR A 249 18.06 9.45 -25.57
C TYR A 249 18.54 8.78 -26.86
N THR A 250 19.83 8.91 -27.21
CA THR A 250 20.39 8.26 -28.41
C THR A 250 20.49 6.75 -28.21
N ALA A 251 20.92 6.31 -27.02
CA ALA A 251 20.96 4.89 -26.69
C ALA A 251 19.56 4.27 -26.67
N ALA A 252 18.59 4.95 -26.05
CA ALA A 252 17.20 4.50 -26.04
C ALA A 252 16.61 4.45 -27.45
N LYS A 253 16.85 5.47 -28.27
CA LYS A 253 16.41 5.50 -29.67
C LYS A 253 16.98 4.35 -30.49
N ALA A 254 18.24 3.98 -30.26
CA ALA A 254 18.87 2.85 -30.96
C ALA A 254 18.29 1.48 -30.54
N LEU A 255 17.78 1.36 -29.31
CA LEU A 255 17.23 0.11 -28.76
C LEU A 255 15.74 -0.08 -29.04
N TYR A 256 14.96 0.99 -28.92
CA TYR A 256 13.49 0.94 -28.99
C TYR A 256 12.93 1.39 -30.33
N GLU A 257 13.75 2.09 -31.14
CA GLU A 257 13.42 2.68 -32.45
C GLU A 257 12.36 3.79 -32.39
N ASP A 258 11.19 3.48 -31.82
CA ASP A 258 10.05 4.37 -31.60
C ASP A 258 9.83 4.66 -30.10
N ILE A 259 9.44 5.89 -29.77
CA ILE A 259 9.15 6.32 -28.40
C ILE A 259 7.95 5.58 -27.79
N ASP A 260 6.99 5.15 -28.61
CA ASP A 260 5.83 4.38 -28.15
C ASP A 260 6.18 2.95 -27.72
N ASN A 261 7.36 2.43 -28.13
CA ASN A 261 7.88 1.13 -27.70
C ASN A 261 8.66 1.18 -26.38
N LEU A 262 8.87 2.36 -25.82
CA LEU A 262 9.63 2.51 -24.57
C LEU A 262 8.88 1.86 -23.42
N GLU A 263 9.49 0.84 -22.81
CA GLU A 263 8.89 0.06 -21.71
C GLU A 263 8.62 0.90 -20.47
N LEU A 264 7.55 0.59 -19.73
CA LEU A 264 7.14 1.34 -18.55
C LEU A 264 8.25 1.44 -17.48
N HIS A 265 8.89 0.31 -17.11
CA HIS A 265 9.93 0.31 -16.07
C HIS A 265 11.10 1.22 -16.43
N VAL A 266 11.70 1.04 -17.62
CA VAL A 266 12.81 1.88 -18.11
C VAL A 266 12.37 3.33 -18.26
N GLY A 267 11.21 3.54 -18.88
CA GLY A 267 10.64 4.86 -19.12
C GLY A 267 10.44 5.67 -17.84
N MET A 268 10.05 5.05 -16.73
CA MET A 268 9.91 5.73 -15.43
C MET A 268 11.27 6.00 -14.76
N GLN A 269 12.17 5.02 -14.72
CA GLN A 269 13.44 5.16 -13.98
C GLN A 269 14.42 6.15 -14.64
N ASP A 270 14.38 6.24 -15.97
CA ASP A 270 15.30 7.08 -16.75
C ASP A 270 14.64 8.36 -17.29
N GLU A 271 13.38 8.67 -16.94
CA GLU A 271 12.75 9.96 -17.25
C GLU A 271 13.57 11.13 -16.65
N ALA A 272 13.64 12.24 -17.37
CA ALA A 272 14.28 13.44 -16.86
C ALA A 272 13.73 13.84 -15.49
N ALA A 273 14.63 13.96 -14.52
CA ALA A 273 14.30 14.46 -13.19
C ALA A 273 13.76 15.89 -13.27
N LYS A 274 12.82 16.23 -12.39
CA LYS A 274 12.35 17.61 -12.25
C LYS A 274 13.51 18.54 -11.89
N PRO A 275 13.52 19.79 -12.40
CA PRO A 275 14.59 20.74 -12.10
C PRO A 275 14.69 20.96 -10.59
N VAL A 276 15.93 20.99 -10.09
CA VAL A 276 16.20 21.28 -8.69
C VAL A 276 16.03 22.77 -8.45
N VAL A 277 15.02 23.13 -7.67
CA VAL A 277 14.80 24.48 -7.14
C VAL A 277 15.08 24.51 -5.63
N PRO A 278 15.37 25.67 -5.02
CA PRO A 278 15.45 25.76 -3.55
C PRO A 278 14.20 25.17 -2.90
N GLY A 279 14.41 24.30 -1.91
CA GLY A 279 13.30 23.55 -1.29
C GLY A 279 12.94 22.26 -2.01
N SER A 280 13.59 21.87 -3.11
CA SER A 280 13.31 20.58 -3.78
C SER A 280 13.68 19.36 -2.94
N GLY A 281 12.83 18.33 -3.02
CA GLY A 281 13.06 17.02 -2.42
C GLY A 281 13.84 16.06 -3.32
N LEU A 282 13.33 14.84 -3.51
CA LEU A 282 13.95 13.76 -4.31
C LEU A 282 13.89 13.98 -5.84
N CYS A 283 13.10 14.97 -6.29
CA CYS A 283 12.93 15.34 -7.71
C CYS A 283 12.70 14.17 -8.69
N PRO A 284 11.74 13.25 -8.43
CA PRO A 284 11.40 12.23 -9.42
C PRO A 284 10.93 12.83 -10.74
N GLY A 285 10.98 12.04 -11.81
CA GLY A 285 10.35 12.35 -13.10
C GLY A 285 8.87 12.69 -12.97
N PHE A 286 8.30 13.30 -13.99
CA PHE A 286 6.91 13.77 -13.96
C PHE A 286 5.91 12.61 -13.84
N THR A 287 6.18 11.50 -14.55
CA THR A 287 5.36 10.28 -14.50
C THR A 287 5.33 9.72 -13.10
N ILE A 288 6.51 9.46 -12.51
CA ILE A 288 6.65 8.94 -11.15
C ILE A 288 5.93 9.84 -10.13
N SER A 289 6.16 11.16 -10.22
CA SER A 289 5.54 12.13 -9.32
C SER A 289 4.01 12.06 -9.35
N ARG A 290 3.43 11.96 -10.55
CA ARG A 290 1.97 11.92 -10.73
C ARG A 290 1.38 10.62 -10.21
N THR A 291 2.08 9.50 -10.39
CA THR A 291 1.64 8.20 -9.91
C THR A 291 1.67 8.12 -8.39
N ILE A 292 2.72 8.60 -7.72
CA ILE A 292 2.74 8.69 -6.25
C ILE A 292 1.51 9.45 -5.73
N LEU A 293 1.18 10.59 -6.36
CA LEU A 293 0.01 11.39 -6.02
C LEU A 293 -1.33 10.67 -6.21
N ALA A 294 -1.41 9.75 -7.17
CA ALA A 294 -2.59 8.93 -7.39
C ALA A 294 -2.67 7.79 -6.37
N ASP A 295 -1.55 7.10 -6.12
CA ASP A 295 -1.44 6.02 -5.15
C ASP A 295 -1.77 6.48 -3.73
N CYS A 296 -1.25 7.64 -3.31
CA CYS A 296 -1.55 8.19 -1.98
C CYS A 296 -3.04 8.47 -1.80
N ARG A 297 -3.74 8.89 -2.86
CA ARG A 297 -5.21 9.01 -2.81
C ARG A 297 -5.89 7.65 -2.71
N GLY A 298 -5.47 6.67 -3.51
CA GLY A 298 -6.03 5.32 -3.50
C GLY A 298 -5.91 4.61 -2.16
N VAL A 299 -4.82 4.84 -1.43
CA VAL A 299 -4.62 4.33 -0.06
C VAL A 299 -5.65 4.90 0.92
N ASP A 300 -5.94 6.20 0.85
CA ASP A 300 -6.88 6.85 1.78
C ASP A 300 -8.35 6.55 1.43
N GLU A 301 -8.68 6.48 0.14
CA GLU A 301 -10.02 6.11 -0.35
C GLU A 301 -10.31 4.62 -0.11
N GLY A 302 -9.27 3.78 -0.09
CA GLY A 302 -9.43 2.34 -0.13
C GLY A 302 -10.12 1.95 -1.42
N ARG A 303 -9.51 2.26 -2.56
CA ARG A 303 -10.10 2.02 -3.87
C ARG A 303 -9.64 0.67 -4.42
N SER A 304 -10.58 -0.27 -4.59
CA SER A 304 -10.34 -1.63 -5.08
C SER A 304 -10.61 -1.78 -6.57
N ASP A 305 -10.48 -0.69 -7.35
CA ASP A 305 -10.77 -0.71 -8.79
C ASP A 305 -9.63 -1.46 -9.50
N ALA A 306 -9.61 -2.78 -9.34
CA ALA A 306 -9.02 -3.68 -10.30
C ALA A 306 -9.75 -3.44 -11.62
N ALA A 307 -8.99 -2.94 -12.59
CA ALA A 307 -9.26 -2.92 -14.03
C ALA A 307 -10.62 -3.49 -14.46
N HIS A 308 -11.50 -2.60 -14.92
CA HIS A 308 -12.48 -2.89 -15.97
C HIS A 308 -12.39 -1.82 -17.04
#